data_AF-A0A1W1UHE5-F1
#
_entry.id   AF-A0A1W1UHE5-F1
#
_cell.length_a   1.000
_cell.length_b   1.000
_cell.length_c   1.000
_cell.angle_alpha   90.00
_cell.angle_beta   90.00
_cell.angle_gamma   90.00
#
_symmetry.space_group_name_H-M   'P 1'
#
loop_
_entity.id
_entity.type
_entity.pdbx_description
1 polymer ?
#
loop_
_entity_poly.entity_id
_entity_poly.type
_entity_poly.pdbx_seq_one_letter_code
_entity_poly.pdbx_strand_id
1 'polypeptide(L)'
;MEQAFTPLAVEIRLFAGLAEKVSLRKNIDKRFLSVYKFDIQKAKKELKIIEFEYANEKWLDFITINRRGKEISEEYDIVIGPVADDNVYLTVKLFETGVLDKEEALKRLKVEKLYDQILFHTEKALGFCVFDYYEELGGKDNG
;
A
#
# COMPACT_ATOMS: atom_id res chain seq x y z
N MET A 1 -29.88 0.52 5.48
CA MET A 1 -29.39 1.40 4.41
C MET A 1 -27.90 1.21 4.31
N GLU A 2 -27.45 0.49 3.30
CA GLU A 2 -26.03 0.30 3.01
C GLU A 2 -25.60 1.49 2.16
N GLN A 3 -24.78 2.38 2.72
CA GLN A 3 -24.17 3.44 1.93
C GLN A 3 -23.17 2.76 1.00
N ALA A 4 -23.50 2.71 -0.29
CA ALA A 4 -22.52 2.41 -1.32
C ALA A 4 -21.38 3.43 -1.20
N PHE A 5 -20.20 2.96 -0.83
CA PHE A 5 -18.99 3.77 -0.88
C PHE A 5 -18.64 3.95 -2.34
N THR A 6 -19.05 5.07 -2.93
CA THR A 6 -18.55 5.49 -4.24
C THR A 6 -17.17 6.13 -4.00
N PRO A 7 -16.07 5.55 -4.50
CA PRO A 7 -14.76 6.19 -4.37
C PRO A 7 -14.82 7.61 -4.94
N LEU A 8 -14.19 8.57 -4.26
CA LEU A 8 -14.07 9.92 -4.80
C LEU A 8 -13.30 9.84 -6.13
N ALA A 9 -13.72 10.61 -7.14
CA ALA A 9 -13.08 10.64 -8.46
C ALA A 9 -11.54 10.90 -8.42
N VAL A 10 -11.04 11.42 -7.30
CA VAL A 10 -9.62 11.62 -7.01
C VAL A 10 -8.88 10.28 -6.78
N GLU A 11 -9.47 9.33 -6.05
CA GLU A 11 -8.87 8.03 -5.75
C GLU A 11 -8.75 7.17 -7.02
N ILE A 12 -9.80 7.15 -7.86
CA ILE A 12 -9.79 6.42 -9.14
C ILE A 12 -8.65 6.90 -10.05
N ARG A 13 -8.38 8.22 -10.10
CA ARG A 13 -7.30 8.79 -10.94
C ARG A 13 -5.91 8.36 -10.49
N LEU A 14 -5.68 8.19 -9.19
CA LEU A 14 -4.40 7.68 -8.67
C LEU A 14 -4.11 6.27 -9.17
N PHE A 15 -5.13 5.40 -9.18
CA PHE A 15 -4.97 4.01 -9.61
C PHE A 15 -4.97 3.83 -11.14
N ALA A 16 -5.57 4.75 -11.89
CA ALA A 16 -5.57 4.72 -13.35
C ALA A 16 -4.14 4.76 -13.94
N GLY A 17 -3.23 5.54 -13.34
CA GLY A 17 -1.84 5.59 -13.77
C GLY A 17 -1.09 4.27 -13.58
N LEU A 18 -1.47 3.47 -12.57
CA LEU A 18 -0.90 2.13 -12.39
C LEU A 18 -1.44 1.15 -13.44
N ALA A 19 -2.75 1.21 -13.72
CA ALA A 19 -3.38 0.37 -14.74
C ALA A 19 -2.76 0.62 -16.13
N GLU A 20 -2.46 1.87 -16.47
CA GLU A 20 -1.73 2.23 -17.68
C GLU A 20 -0.32 1.62 -17.73
N LYS A 21 0.48 1.79 -16.67
CA LYS A 21 1.82 1.19 -16.58
C LYS A 21 1.78 -0.34 -16.73
N VAL A 22 0.77 -1.01 -16.16
CA VAL A 22 0.59 -2.47 -16.30
C VAL A 22 0.22 -2.85 -17.74
N SER A 23 -0.71 -2.13 -18.36
CA SER A 23 -1.14 -2.33 -19.75
C SER A 23 0.04 -2.21 -20.72
N LEU A 24 0.85 -1.17 -20.59
CA LEU A 24 2.06 -0.96 -21.41
C LEU A 24 3.06 -2.12 -21.27
N ARG A 25 3.32 -2.58 -20.03
CA ARG A 25 4.23 -3.71 -19.79
C ARG A 25 3.73 -5.04 -20.35
N LYS A 26 2.40 -5.23 -20.36
CA LYS A 26 1.78 -6.47 -20.84
C LYS A 26 1.38 -6.41 -22.33
N ASN A 27 1.56 -5.25 -22.98
CA ASN A 27 1.09 -5.00 -24.35
C ASN A 27 -0.41 -5.33 -24.52
N ILE A 28 -1.22 -4.90 -23.56
CA ILE A 28 -2.68 -5.07 -23.55
C ILE A 28 -3.32 -3.70 -23.65
N ASP A 29 -4.18 -3.47 -24.64
CA ASP A 29 -4.81 -2.16 -24.83
C ASP A 29 -5.86 -1.85 -23.75
N LYS A 30 -6.52 -2.88 -23.20
CA LYS A 30 -7.55 -2.69 -22.17
C LYS A 30 -6.96 -2.51 -20.77
N ARG A 31 -7.49 -1.52 -20.06
CA ARG A 31 -7.10 -1.19 -18.68
C ARG A 31 -8.31 -1.35 -17.77
N PHE A 32 -8.12 -2.07 -16.67
CA PHE A 32 -9.16 -2.31 -15.69
C PHE A 32 -8.71 -1.85 -14.31
N LEU A 33 -9.63 -1.26 -13.56
CA LEU A 33 -9.52 -1.02 -12.14
C LEU A 33 -10.51 -1.92 -11.42
N SER A 34 -10.04 -2.87 -10.62
CA SER A 34 -10.92 -3.72 -9.80
C SER A 34 -11.12 -3.09 -8.42
N VAL A 35 -12.37 -2.98 -8.01
CA VAL A 35 -12.78 -2.40 -6.73
C VAL A 35 -13.27 -3.51 -5.81
N TYR A 36 -12.78 -3.48 -4.57
CA TYR A 36 -13.10 -4.45 -3.54
C TYR A 36 -13.65 -3.73 -2.32
N LYS A 37 -14.64 -4.33 -1.68
CA LYS A 37 -15.09 -3.98 -0.33
C LYS A 37 -14.24 -4.74 0.68
N PHE A 38 -13.77 -4.03 1.70
CA PHE A 38 -12.99 -4.61 2.78
C PHE A 38 -13.59 -4.22 4.13
N ASP A 39 -14.07 -5.21 4.88
CA ASP A 39 -14.63 -4.98 6.22
C ASP A 39 -13.51 -4.89 7.27
N ILE A 40 -12.97 -3.68 7.42
CA ILE A 40 -11.91 -3.40 8.41
C ILE A 40 -12.36 -3.68 9.85
N GLN A 41 -13.65 -3.54 10.17
CA GLN A 41 -14.14 -3.72 11.54
C GLN A 41 -14.17 -5.20 11.91
N LYS A 42 -14.59 -6.05 10.99
CA LYS A 42 -14.51 -7.51 11.15
C LYS A 42 -13.06 -7.98 11.13
N ALA A 43 -12.25 -7.46 10.21
CA ALA A 43 -10.82 -7.78 10.13
C ALA A 43 -10.09 -7.47 11.44
N LYS A 44 -10.30 -6.29 12.04
CA LYS A 44 -9.70 -5.90 13.34
C LYS A 44 -10.09 -6.82 14.51
N LYS A 45 -11.16 -7.60 14.41
CA LYS A 45 -11.60 -8.57 15.44
C LYS A 45 -11.01 -9.96 15.23
N GLU A 46 -10.75 -10.34 13.98
CA GLU A 46 -10.42 -11.72 13.61
C GLU A 46 -8.98 -11.90 13.12
N LEU A 47 -8.31 -10.82 12.73
CA LEU A 47 -6.97 -10.81 12.16
C LEU A 47 -6.00 -10.03 13.05
N LYS A 48 -4.74 -10.43 13.02
CA LYS A 48 -3.66 -9.69 13.64
C LYS A 48 -3.17 -8.60 12.70
N ILE A 49 -3.52 -7.35 13.01
CA ILE A 49 -3.24 -6.18 12.18
C ILE A 49 -2.22 -5.28 12.88
N ILE A 50 -1.18 -4.86 12.15
CA ILE A 50 -0.34 -3.73 12.54
C ILE A 50 -0.66 -2.54 11.63
N GLU A 51 -0.86 -1.38 12.25
CA GLU A 51 -1.25 -0.15 11.57
C GLU A 51 -0.28 0.98 11.97
N PHE A 52 0.26 1.65 10.95
CA PHE A 52 1.10 2.83 11.09
C PHE A 52 0.39 4.01 10.45
N GLU A 53 -0.02 4.99 11.26
CA GLU A 53 -0.69 6.19 10.76
C GLU A 53 0.26 7.13 9.98
N TYR A 54 1.56 7.07 10.26
CA TYR A 54 2.59 7.87 9.62
C TYR A 54 3.96 7.19 9.76
N ALA A 55 4.94 7.64 8.96
CA ALA A 55 6.31 7.11 8.93
C ALA A 55 7.12 7.57 10.16
N ASN A 56 6.69 7.10 11.32
CA ASN A 56 7.34 7.34 12.61
C ASN A 56 8.49 6.36 12.86
N GLU A 57 9.11 6.50 14.03
CA GLU A 57 10.21 5.64 14.46
C GLU A 57 9.85 4.15 14.43
N LYS A 58 8.66 3.78 14.91
CA LYS A 58 8.21 2.38 14.91
C LYS A 58 8.09 1.82 13.50
N TRP A 59 7.56 2.62 12.58
CA TRP A 59 7.47 2.27 11.16
C TRP A 59 8.86 2.12 10.55
N LEU A 60 9.77 3.07 10.78
CA LEU A 60 11.14 3.04 10.26
C LEU A 60 11.91 1.80 10.76
N ASP A 61 11.80 1.50 12.05
CA ASP A 61 12.39 0.31 12.64
C ASP A 61 11.78 -0.96 12.02
N PHE A 62 10.45 -1.02 11.89
CA PHE A 62 9.74 -2.16 11.29
C PHE A 62 10.18 -2.45 9.86
N ILE A 63 10.20 -1.45 8.97
CA ILE A 63 10.61 -1.67 7.58
C ILE A 63 12.10 -2.02 7.46
N THR A 64 12.95 -1.46 8.33
CA THR A 64 14.39 -1.72 8.34
C THR A 64 14.67 -3.16 8.77
N ILE A 65 13.91 -3.69 9.74
CA ILE A 65 13.97 -5.10 10.14
C ILE A 65 13.58 -6.00 8.98
N ASN A 66 12.44 -5.71 8.32
CA ASN A 66 11.96 -6.46 7.15
C ASN A 66 13.02 -6.51 6.03
N ARG A 67 13.59 -5.37 5.67
CA ARG A 67 14.57 -5.25 4.57
C ARG A 67 15.90 -5.94 4.84
N ARG A 68 16.27 -6.09 6.12
CA ARG A 68 17.45 -6.85 6.54
C ARG A 68 17.22 -8.36 6.53
N GLY A 69 16.03 -8.82 6.14
CA GLY A 69 15.68 -10.25 6.13
C GLY A 69 15.68 -10.87 7.52
N LYS A 70 15.54 -10.05 8.57
CA LYS A 70 15.43 -10.56 9.93
C LYS A 70 14.01 -11.02 10.16
N GLU A 71 13.85 -12.16 10.82
CA GLU A 71 12.55 -12.58 11.31
C GLU A 71 11.99 -11.51 12.22
N ILE A 72 10.81 -11.00 11.87
CA ILE A 72 10.01 -10.25 12.81
C ILE A 72 9.48 -11.29 13.80
N SER A 73 9.64 -11.03 15.10
CA SER A 73 9.17 -11.92 16.17
C SER A 73 7.66 -12.17 16.15
N GLU A 74 6.94 -11.41 15.34
CA GLU A 74 5.50 -11.37 15.26
C GLU A 74 5.07 -11.40 13.80
N GLU A 75 4.36 -12.45 13.42
CA GLU A 75 3.63 -12.51 12.15
C GLU A 75 2.36 -11.66 12.27
N TYR A 76 2.03 -10.94 11.19
CA TYR A 76 0.83 -10.12 11.06
C TYR A 76 0.05 -10.59 9.84
N ASP A 77 -1.26 -10.72 9.95
CA ASP A 77 -2.15 -11.03 8.82
C ASP A 77 -2.21 -9.85 7.83
N ILE A 78 -2.22 -8.63 8.38
CA ILE A 78 -2.32 -7.38 7.61
C ILE A 78 -1.34 -6.34 8.18
N VAL A 79 -0.65 -5.64 7.27
CA VAL A 79 0.13 -4.43 7.57
C VAL A 79 -0.52 -3.25 6.85
N ILE A 80 -0.89 -2.21 7.60
CA ILE A 80 -1.47 -0.96 7.08
C ILE A 80 -0.51 0.19 7.39
N GLY A 81 -0.27 1.07 6.41
CA GLY A 81 0.45 2.31 6.65
C GLY A 81 1.27 2.78 5.44
N PRO A 82 2.22 3.70 5.63
CA PRO A 82 2.94 4.34 4.54
C PRO A 82 3.70 3.35 3.64
N VAL A 83 3.62 3.58 2.34
CA VAL A 83 4.46 2.91 1.34
C VAL A 83 5.88 3.49 1.36
N ALA A 84 6.87 2.62 1.40
CA ALA A 84 8.26 2.99 1.17
C ALA A 84 8.52 3.11 -0.34
N ASP A 85 7.95 4.14 -0.97
CA ASP A 85 8.16 4.44 -2.40
C ASP A 85 9.59 4.91 -2.70
N ASP A 86 9.90 5.28 -3.94
CA ASP A 86 11.25 5.66 -4.36
C ASP A 86 11.83 6.85 -3.57
N ASN A 87 11.01 7.83 -3.18
CA ASN A 87 11.44 9.00 -2.42
C ASN A 87 11.81 8.62 -0.99
N VAL A 88 11.02 7.73 -0.40
CA VAL A 88 11.24 7.19 0.94
C VAL A 88 12.41 6.20 0.97
N TYR A 89 12.55 5.40 -0.08
CA TYR A 89 13.55 4.35 -0.21
C TYR A 89 14.96 4.88 -0.02
N LEU A 90 15.29 6.06 -0.57
CA LEU A 90 16.61 6.67 -0.40
C LEU A 90 16.88 7.00 1.06
N THR A 91 15.92 7.65 1.75
CA THR A 91 16.06 8.01 3.16
C THR A 91 16.26 6.77 4.03
N VAL A 92 15.45 5.74 3.82
CA VAL A 92 15.56 4.45 4.53
C VAL A 92 16.92 3.81 4.26
N LYS A 93 17.39 3.79 3.01
CA LYS A 93 18.69 3.23 2.65
C LYS A 93 19.85 3.96 3.32
N LEU A 94 19.81 5.29 3.37
CA LEU A 94 20.86 6.08 4.03
C LEU A 94 20.88 5.87 5.54
N PHE A 95 19.71 5.68 6.16
CA PHE A 95 19.61 5.25 7.56
C PHE A 95 20.16 3.83 7.75
N GLU A 96 19.81 2.89 6.87
CA GLU A 96 20.28 1.50 6.91
C GLU A 96 21.82 1.40 6.84
N THR A 97 22.46 2.26 6.06
CA THR A 97 23.93 2.32 5.91
C THR A 97 24.61 3.22 6.95
N GLY A 98 23.87 3.79 7.90
CA GLY A 98 24.40 4.65 8.97
C GLY A 98 24.87 6.03 8.51
N VAL A 99 24.51 6.46 7.30
CA VAL A 99 24.81 7.80 6.79
C VAL A 99 23.91 8.84 7.47
N LEU A 100 22.65 8.48 7.70
CA LEU A 100 21.74 9.26 8.54
C LEU A 100 21.60 8.56 9.89
N ASP A 101 21.59 9.34 10.96
CA ASP A 101 21.05 8.87 12.23
C ASP A 101 19.52 8.81 12.17
N LYS A 102 18.93 8.24 13.22
CA LYS A 102 17.48 8.03 13.31
C LYS A 102 16.71 9.36 13.33
N GLU A 103 17.23 10.39 14.00
CA GLU A 103 16.56 11.69 14.11
C GLU A 103 16.48 12.38 12.74
N GLU A 104 17.60 12.37 12.00
CA GLU A 104 17.70 12.95 10.67
C GLU A 104 16.83 12.21 9.66
N ALA A 105 16.79 10.87 9.71
CA ALA A 105 15.89 10.08 8.88
C ALA A 105 14.42 10.46 9.12
N LEU A 106 13.99 10.56 10.39
CA LEU A 106 12.62 10.94 10.75
C LEU A 106 12.27 12.37 10.35
N LYS A 107 13.22 13.31 10.41
CA LYS A 107 13.01 14.68 9.92
C LYS A 107 12.70 14.70 8.42
N ARG A 108 13.43 13.91 7.63
CA ARG A 108 13.19 13.82 6.18
C ARG A 108 11.86 13.16 5.85
N LEU A 109 11.53 12.06 6.53
CA LEU A 109 10.25 11.35 6.35
C LEU A 109 9.03 12.24 6.63
N LYS A 110 9.12 13.18 7.58
CA LYS A 110 8.02 14.12 7.90
C LYS A 110 7.69 15.10 6.77
N VAL A 111 8.62 15.36 5.86
CA VAL A 111 8.43 16.32 4.75
C VAL A 111 7.84 15.63 3.52
N GLU A 112 8.02 14.31 3.41
CA GLU A 112 7.54 13.53 2.28
C GLU A 112 6.02 13.34 2.32
N LYS A 113 5.40 13.43 1.14
CA LYS A 113 3.99 13.05 0.98
C LYS A 113 3.90 11.55 0.79
N LEU A 114 3.46 10.85 1.82
CA LEU A 114 3.32 9.39 1.80
C LEU A 114 1.89 8.99 1.45
N TYR A 115 1.79 7.84 0.77
CA TYR A 115 0.53 7.17 0.51
C TYR A 115 0.44 5.94 1.40
N ASP A 116 -0.75 5.62 1.87
CA ASP A 116 -0.95 4.39 2.63
C ASP A 116 -1.16 3.19 1.70
N GLN A 117 -0.72 2.04 2.18
CA GLN A 117 -0.94 0.74 1.57
C GLN A 117 -1.56 -0.22 2.58
N ILE A 118 -2.18 -1.27 2.04
CA ILE A 118 -2.62 -2.44 2.80
C ILE A 118 -1.89 -3.65 2.20
N LEU A 119 -1.06 -4.30 3.00
CA LEU A 119 -0.40 -5.56 2.64
C LEU A 119 -1.12 -6.71 3.33
N PHE A 120 -1.63 -7.65 2.54
CA PHE A 120 -2.20 -8.91 3.00
C PHE A 120 -1.10 -9.98 3.02
N HIS A 121 -0.76 -10.47 4.21
CA HIS A 121 0.32 -11.45 4.38
C HIS A 121 -0.20 -12.90 4.36
N THR A 122 -1.48 -13.10 4.67
CA THR A 122 -2.09 -14.43 4.79
C THR A 122 -3.32 -14.60 3.89
N GLU A 123 -3.59 -15.83 3.45
CA GLU A 123 -4.80 -16.15 2.68
C GLU A 123 -6.08 -15.84 3.46
N LYS A 124 -6.04 -16.05 4.79
CA LYS A 124 -7.14 -15.69 5.69
C LYS A 124 -7.52 -14.22 5.55
N ALA A 125 -6.53 -13.32 5.45
CA ALA A 125 -6.75 -11.90 5.29
C ALA A 125 -7.42 -11.55 3.95
N LEU A 126 -7.08 -12.26 2.87
CA LEU A 126 -7.72 -12.10 1.56
C LEU A 126 -9.21 -12.46 1.58
N GLY A 127 -9.63 -13.37 2.45
CA GLY A 127 -11.04 -13.75 2.63
C GLY A 127 -11.96 -12.61 3.10
N PHE A 128 -11.39 -11.47 3.52
CA PHE A 128 -12.12 -10.26 3.91
C PHE A 128 -12.29 -9.27 2.76
N CYS A 129 -11.64 -9.49 1.62
CA CYS A 129 -11.80 -8.70 0.40
C CYS A 129 -12.91 -9.30 -0.45
N VAL A 130 -14.02 -8.59 -0.56
CA VAL A 130 -15.15 -8.98 -1.41
C VAL A 130 -15.08 -8.15 -2.68
N PHE A 131 -14.98 -8.81 -3.83
CA PHE A 131 -15.06 -8.13 -5.12
C PHE A 131 -16.41 -7.41 -5.24
N ASP A 132 -16.37 -6.13 -5.61
CA ASP A 132 -17.57 -5.30 -5.77
C ASP A 132 -17.87 -5.08 -7.26
N TYR A 133 -16.94 -4.43 -7.97
CA TYR A 133 -17.06 -4.18 -9.40
C TYR A 133 -15.69 -3.90 -10.03
N TYR A 134 -15.67 -3.72 -11.35
CA TYR A 134 -14.50 -3.19 -12.05
C TYR A 134 -14.88 -2.00 -12.94
N GLU A 135 -13.95 -1.07 -13.12
CA GLU A 135 -14.05 0.02 -14.09
C GLU A 135 -13.13 -0.26 -15.28
N GLU A 136 -13.67 -0.18 -16.49
CA GLU A 136 -12.85 -0.16 -17.70
C GLU A 136 -12.38 1.27 -17.96
N LEU A 137 -11.07 1.48 -17.83
CA LEU A 137 -10.45 2.80 -17.98
C LEU A 137 -10.09 3.12 -19.44
N GLY A 138 -10.55 2.30 -20.39
CA GLY A 138 -10.33 2.44 -21.83
C GLY A 138 -9.01 1.85 -22.35
N GLY A 139 -8.90 1.83 -23.68
CA GLY A 139 -7.80 1.33 -24.52
C GLY A 139 -7.95 1.84 -25.94
N LYS A 140 -6.92 1.74 -26.80
CA LYS A 140 -7.11 2.08 -28.22
C LYS A 140 -8.07 1.08 -28.84
N ASP A 141 -9.18 1.56 -29.38
CA ASP A 141 -10.01 0.77 -30.28
C ASP A 141 -9.19 0.51 -31.55
N ASN A 142 -8.73 -0.72 -31.71
CA ASN A 142 -8.17 -1.19 -32.97
C ASN A 142 -9.36 -1.53 -33.88
N GLY A 143 -10.02 -0.48 -34.40
CA GLY A 143 -10.96 -0.57 -35.51
C GLY A 143 -10.27 -0.97 -36.81
#